data_AF-A0A434FMC7-F1
#
_entry.id   AF-A0A434FMC7-F1
#
_cell.length_a   1.000
_cell.length_b   1.000
_cell.length_c   1.000
_cell.angle_alpha   90.00
_cell.angle_beta   90.00
_cell.angle_gamma   90.00
#
_symmetry.space_group_name_H-M   'P 1'
#
loop_
_entity.id
_entity.type
_entity.pdbx_description
1 polymer ?
#
loop_
_entity_poly.entity_id
_entity_poly.type
_entity_poly.pdbx_seq_one_letter_code
_entity_poly.pdbx_strand_id
1 'polypeptide(L)'
;MSTAALSELEPVAPPETHAAEIAIEEVSRDTSRTIERAEVAAWLDLYEAAPADFAARQGLSIASDGDLVWTTCTTIPFIHFNCVKNIGVDGPATEDQVDALLARYRDAGIMRPWFYTNPHAEPARLRCWLEARGLQHQGGWERIHRDATPLPDEPLFPGDPLIPVDDLVVEEVTPRTASEWASFIDAKYRLPTSPWLMALVGRKGWRHYMLKRRGAVAAVRSLFISD
;
A
#
# COMPACT_ATOMS: atom_id res chain seq x y z
N MET A 1 65.74 11.68 4.42
CA MET A 1 64.48 10.92 4.43
C MET A 1 63.47 11.74 5.21
N SER A 2 62.47 12.30 4.52
CA SER A 2 61.44 13.15 5.13
C SER A 2 60.14 12.36 5.19
N THR A 3 59.73 12.00 6.41
CA THR A 3 58.50 11.31 6.78
C THR A 3 57.33 12.28 6.83
N ALA A 4 56.99 12.88 5.68
CA ALA A 4 55.87 13.81 5.57
C ALA A 4 54.96 13.40 4.41
N ALA A 5 54.13 12.36 4.61
CA ALA A 5 53.04 12.02 3.67
C ALA A 5 51.98 11.04 4.21
N LEU A 6 51.76 10.91 5.52
CA LEU A 6 50.77 9.96 6.07
C LEU A 6 50.02 10.51 7.31
N SER A 7 49.63 11.78 7.32
CA SER A 7 48.90 12.32 8.49
C SER A 7 47.78 13.31 8.16
N GLU A 8 47.07 13.13 7.05
CA GLU A 8 45.83 13.87 6.79
C GLU A 8 44.74 12.97 6.19
N LEU A 9 44.37 11.94 6.95
CA LEU A 9 43.05 11.34 6.81
C LEU A 9 42.37 11.54 8.16
N GLU A 10 41.58 12.60 8.25
CA GLU A 10 40.60 12.73 9.33
C GLU A 10 39.74 11.45 9.33
N PRO A 11 39.46 10.85 10.50
CA PRO A 11 38.55 9.72 10.55
C PRO A 11 37.19 10.23 10.11
N VAL A 12 36.76 9.80 8.91
CA VAL A 12 35.39 9.96 8.44
C VAL A 12 34.50 9.36 9.52
N ALA A 13 33.80 10.21 10.27
CA ALA A 13 32.83 9.76 11.25
C ALA A 13 31.85 8.83 10.50
N PRO A 14 31.54 7.64 11.03
CA PRO A 14 30.54 6.80 10.41
C PRO A 14 29.27 7.63 10.26
N PRO A 15 28.58 7.58 9.09
CA PRO A 15 27.37 8.35 8.89
C PRO A 15 26.41 8.04 10.03
N GLU A 16 25.92 9.09 10.70
CA GLU A 16 24.88 8.92 11.71
C GLU A 16 23.67 8.29 11.03
N THR A 17 23.39 7.03 11.38
CA THR A 17 22.11 6.40 11.04
C THR A 17 21.03 7.15 11.80
N HIS A 18 20.39 8.11 11.14
CA HIS A 18 19.10 8.60 11.56
C HIS A 18 18.12 7.42 11.42
N ALA A 19 17.86 6.70 12.51
CA ALA A 19 16.67 5.87 12.54
C ALA A 19 15.49 6.87 12.49
N ALA A 20 14.72 6.87 11.41
CA ALA A 20 13.43 7.58 11.46
C ALA A 20 12.66 6.98 12.64
N GLU A 21 12.46 7.77 13.69
CA GLU A 21 11.74 7.33 14.87
C GLU A 21 10.26 7.20 14.47
N ILE A 22 9.87 5.99 14.06
CA ILE A 22 8.47 5.67 13.84
C ILE A 22 7.86 5.48 15.22
N ALA A 23 7.31 6.56 15.77
CA ALA A 23 6.54 6.50 17.00
C ALA A 23 5.31 5.60 16.80
N ILE A 24 5.09 4.67 17.73
CA ILE A 24 3.86 3.87 17.79
C ILE A 24 2.94 4.57 18.79
N GLU A 25 1.95 5.29 18.27
CA GLU A 25 1.00 6.06 19.06
C GLU A 25 -0.45 5.60 18.83
N GLU A 26 -1.28 5.73 19.87
CA GLU A 26 -2.72 5.57 19.71
C GLU A 26 -3.29 6.82 19.03
N VAL A 27 -3.89 6.62 17.86
CA VAL A 27 -4.59 7.70 17.15
C VAL A 27 -6.05 7.81 17.61
N SER A 28 -6.63 9.00 17.48
CA SER A 28 -8.06 9.20 17.73
C SER A 28 -8.92 8.37 16.78
N ARG A 29 -10.18 8.09 17.18
CA ARG A 29 -11.16 7.42 16.31
C ARG A 29 -11.37 8.15 14.99
N ASP A 30 -11.42 9.48 15.02
CA ASP A 30 -11.65 10.32 13.83
C ASP A 30 -10.45 10.27 12.88
N THR A 31 -9.23 10.29 13.42
CA THR A 31 -8.00 10.10 12.63
C THR A 31 -7.98 8.71 11.99
N SER A 32 -8.27 7.65 12.76
CA SER A 32 -8.34 6.28 12.25
C SER A 32 -9.39 6.13 11.14
N ARG A 33 -10.59 6.70 11.34
CA ARG A 33 -11.65 6.73 10.33
C ARG A 33 -11.21 7.44 9.05
N THR A 34 -10.53 8.58 9.18
CA THR A 34 -10.04 9.35 8.03
C THR A 34 -9.02 8.55 7.21
N ILE A 35 -8.09 7.86 7.88
CA ILE A 35 -7.11 6.99 7.23
C ILE A 35 -7.79 5.84 6.48
N GLU A 36 -8.74 5.14 7.10
CA GLU A 36 -9.43 4.02 6.45
C GLU A 36 -10.31 4.49 5.27
N ARG A 37 -10.93 5.67 5.36
CA ARG A 37 -11.68 6.27 4.24
C ARG A 37 -10.79 6.63 3.06
N ALA A 38 -9.62 7.21 3.33
CA ALA A 38 -8.64 7.52 2.28
C ALA A 38 -8.17 6.24 1.57
N GLU A 39 -7.95 5.16 2.33
CA GLU A 39 -7.64 3.85 1.77
C GLU A 39 -8.79 3.31 0.90
N VAL A 40 -10.03 3.34 1.41
CA VAL A 40 -11.22 2.90 0.66
C VAL A 40 -11.35 3.66 -0.65
N ALA A 41 -11.19 4.99 -0.64
CA ALA A 41 -11.25 5.81 -1.84
C ALA A 41 -10.19 5.39 -2.87
N ALA A 42 -8.96 5.15 -2.43
CA ALA A 42 -7.90 4.66 -3.30
C ALA A 42 -8.24 3.27 -3.90
N TRP A 43 -8.77 2.34 -3.11
CA TRP A 43 -9.13 1.00 -3.59
C TRP A 43 -10.30 1.01 -4.57
N LEU A 44 -11.32 1.84 -4.33
CA LEU A 44 -12.44 2.03 -5.26
C LEU A 44 -11.95 2.53 -6.61
N ASP A 45 -11.15 3.60 -6.61
CA ASP A 45 -10.64 4.19 -7.84
C ASP A 45 -9.64 3.26 -8.56
N LEU A 46 -8.81 2.55 -7.79
CA LEU A 46 -7.91 1.50 -8.30
C LEU A 46 -8.71 0.46 -9.09
N TYR A 47 -9.78 -0.11 -8.52
CA TYR A 47 -10.58 -1.13 -9.20
C TYR A 47 -11.39 -0.61 -10.38
N GLU A 48 -11.86 0.64 -10.30
CA GLU A 48 -12.55 1.29 -11.42
C GLU A 48 -11.64 1.42 -12.65
N ALA A 49 -10.33 1.61 -12.44
CA ALA A 49 -9.36 1.68 -13.52
C ALA A 49 -9.09 0.32 -14.23
N ALA A 50 -9.55 -0.81 -13.68
CA ALA A 50 -9.29 -2.11 -14.26
C ALA A 50 -9.97 -2.26 -15.64
N PRO A 51 -9.22 -2.58 -16.72
CA PRO A 51 -9.84 -2.88 -18.01
C PRO A 51 -10.86 -4.02 -17.87
N ALA A 52 -12.06 -3.85 -18.45
CA ALA A 52 -13.17 -4.78 -18.23
C ALA A 52 -12.84 -6.23 -18.62
N ASP A 53 -12.07 -6.41 -19.70
CA ASP A 53 -11.61 -7.72 -20.16
C ASP A 53 -10.59 -8.35 -19.19
N PHE A 54 -9.71 -7.53 -18.62
CA PHE A 54 -8.79 -7.95 -17.57
C PHE A 54 -9.54 -8.34 -16.30
N ALA A 55 -10.47 -7.48 -15.84
CA ALA A 55 -11.25 -7.72 -14.65
C ALA A 55 -12.06 -9.02 -14.75
N ALA A 56 -12.74 -9.24 -15.90
CA ALA A 56 -13.47 -10.47 -16.17
C ALA A 56 -12.57 -11.72 -16.14
N ARG A 57 -11.38 -11.66 -16.77
CA ARG A 57 -10.43 -12.78 -16.77
C ARG A 57 -9.90 -13.12 -15.38
N GLN A 58 -9.71 -12.12 -14.52
CA GLN A 58 -9.16 -12.33 -13.18
C GLN A 58 -10.23 -12.56 -12.10
N GLY A 59 -11.52 -12.50 -12.47
CA GLY A 59 -12.61 -12.45 -11.50
C GLY A 59 -12.47 -11.28 -10.53
N LEU A 60 -11.87 -10.18 -10.99
CA LEU A 60 -11.56 -9.00 -10.19
C LEU A 60 -12.82 -8.14 -10.06
N SER A 61 -13.27 -7.89 -8.84
CA SER A 61 -14.38 -6.97 -8.60
C SER A 61 -14.25 -6.27 -7.25
N ILE A 62 -14.86 -5.10 -7.17
CA ILE A 62 -15.10 -4.37 -5.93
C ILE A 62 -16.59 -4.05 -5.84
N ALA A 63 -17.15 -4.12 -4.64
CA ALA A 63 -18.52 -3.72 -4.38
C ALA A 63 -18.61 -3.05 -3.02
N SER A 64 -19.70 -2.30 -2.82
CA SER A 64 -19.94 -1.53 -1.61
C SER A 64 -21.40 -1.58 -1.15
N ASP A 65 -21.59 -1.33 0.15
CA ASP A 65 -22.86 -1.06 0.81
C ASP A 65 -22.65 0.11 1.78
N GLY A 66 -23.02 1.32 1.34
CA GLY A 66 -22.54 2.54 1.98
C GLY A 66 -21.01 2.62 1.95
N ASP A 67 -20.39 2.86 3.11
CA ASP A 67 -18.93 2.94 3.24
C ASP A 67 -18.25 1.57 3.44
N LEU A 68 -19.01 0.48 3.60
CA LEU A 68 -18.48 -0.88 3.67
C LEU A 68 -18.10 -1.35 2.27
N VAL A 69 -16.85 -1.79 2.09
CA VAL A 69 -16.32 -2.19 0.78
C VAL A 69 -15.73 -3.58 0.84
N TRP A 70 -15.92 -4.39 -0.19
CA TRP A 70 -15.25 -5.68 -0.31
C TRP A 70 -14.74 -5.92 -1.73
N THR A 71 -13.63 -6.64 -1.79
CA THR A 71 -12.93 -7.01 -3.03
C THR A 71 -12.96 -8.51 -3.24
N THR A 72 -12.99 -8.92 -4.50
CA THR A 72 -12.86 -10.31 -4.93
C THR A 72 -11.86 -10.43 -6.07
N CYS A 73 -11.07 -11.50 -6.07
CA CYS A 73 -10.27 -11.96 -7.19
C CYS A 73 -10.10 -13.49 -7.09
N THR A 74 -10.52 -14.20 -8.12
CA THR A 74 -10.57 -15.68 -8.11
C THR A 74 -9.31 -16.34 -8.66
N THR A 75 -8.45 -15.58 -9.34
CA THR A 75 -7.28 -16.11 -10.06
C THR A 75 -5.94 -15.66 -9.48
N ILE A 76 -5.88 -14.49 -8.85
CA ILE A 76 -4.65 -13.94 -8.27
C ILE A 76 -4.68 -14.18 -6.76
N PRO A 77 -3.82 -15.07 -6.22
CA PRO A 77 -3.83 -15.44 -4.80
C PRO A 77 -3.09 -14.39 -3.95
N PHE A 78 -3.51 -13.12 -4.06
CA PHE A 78 -2.95 -12.02 -3.30
C PHE A 78 -3.92 -11.59 -2.21
N ILE A 79 -3.43 -11.55 -0.97
CA ILE A 79 -4.19 -11.30 0.26
C ILE A 79 -5.10 -10.06 0.17
N HIS A 80 -4.63 -9.00 -0.48
CA HIS A 80 -5.33 -7.73 -0.55
C HIS A 80 -6.45 -7.70 -1.60
N PHE A 81 -6.59 -8.72 -2.44
CA PHE A 81 -7.62 -8.77 -3.49
C PHE A 81 -8.88 -9.54 -3.08
N ASN A 82 -8.88 -10.14 -1.88
CA ASN A 82 -10.03 -10.84 -1.30
C ASN A 82 -10.26 -10.35 0.12
N CYS A 83 -10.56 -9.05 0.26
CA CYS A 83 -10.69 -8.41 1.57
C CYS A 83 -11.91 -7.51 1.71
N VAL A 84 -12.46 -7.49 2.93
CA VAL A 84 -13.44 -6.54 3.44
C VAL A 84 -12.71 -5.38 4.10
N LYS A 85 -13.12 -4.17 3.76
CA LYS A 85 -12.57 -2.90 4.21
C LYS A 85 -13.67 -2.10 4.90
N ASN A 86 -13.27 -1.29 5.88
CA ASN A 86 -14.13 -0.32 6.55
C ASN A 86 -15.30 -0.89 7.38
N ILE A 87 -15.31 -2.20 7.66
CA ILE A 87 -16.33 -2.80 8.54
C ILE A 87 -16.19 -2.28 9.97
N GLY A 88 -17.28 -1.75 10.53
CA GLY A 88 -17.29 -1.20 11.88
C GLY A 88 -16.64 0.18 12.02
N VAL A 89 -16.09 0.75 10.95
CA VAL A 89 -15.36 2.02 11.01
C VAL A 89 -16.34 3.18 11.00
N ASP A 90 -17.22 3.22 9.99
CA ASP A 90 -18.12 4.35 9.79
C ASP A 90 -19.40 4.31 10.61
N GLY A 91 -19.84 3.09 10.93
CA GLY A 91 -20.92 2.79 11.86
C GLY A 91 -20.73 1.38 12.43
N PRO A 92 -21.49 1.01 13.46
CA PRO A 92 -21.38 -0.30 14.06
C PRO A 92 -21.72 -1.40 13.05
N ALA A 93 -20.83 -2.38 12.91
CA ALA A 93 -21.09 -3.57 12.13
C ALA A 93 -22.19 -4.42 12.77
N THR A 94 -22.87 -5.23 11.96
CA THR A 94 -23.84 -6.22 12.44
C THR A 94 -23.38 -7.64 12.12
N GLU A 95 -23.88 -8.63 12.87
CA GLU A 95 -23.63 -10.04 12.57
C GLU A 95 -24.18 -10.43 11.18
N ASP A 96 -25.34 -9.91 10.81
CA ASP A 96 -25.94 -10.12 9.49
C ASP A 96 -25.03 -9.63 8.35
N GLN A 97 -24.36 -8.48 8.52
CA GLN A 97 -23.37 -8.00 7.55
C GLN A 97 -22.20 -8.97 7.42
N VAL A 98 -21.66 -9.46 8.55
CA VAL A 98 -20.56 -10.45 8.55
C VAL A 98 -21.00 -11.74 7.85
N ASP A 99 -22.17 -12.27 8.17
CA ASP A 99 -22.70 -13.49 7.57
C ASP A 99 -22.95 -13.34 6.07
N ALA A 100 -23.50 -12.20 5.65
CA ALA A 100 -23.73 -11.90 4.25
C ALA A 100 -22.43 -11.76 3.45
N LEU A 101 -21.39 -11.13 4.02
CA LEU A 101 -20.07 -11.02 3.38
C LEU A 101 -19.41 -12.39 3.23
N LEU A 102 -19.45 -13.22 4.29
CA LEU A 102 -18.91 -14.57 4.23
C LEU A 102 -19.65 -15.46 3.23
N ALA A 103 -20.98 -15.32 3.11
CA ALA A 103 -21.75 -15.99 2.08
C ALA A 103 -21.30 -15.57 0.67
N ARG A 104 -21.14 -14.27 0.41
CA ARG A 104 -20.63 -13.76 -0.87
C ARG A 104 -19.28 -14.35 -1.25
N TYR A 105 -18.34 -14.44 -0.30
CA TYR A 105 -17.04 -15.05 -0.56
C TYR A 105 -17.16 -16.55 -0.86
N ARG A 106 -17.99 -17.30 -0.12
CA ARG A 106 -18.25 -18.72 -0.41
C ARG A 106 -18.85 -18.92 -1.80
N ASP A 107 -19.84 -18.10 -2.17
CA ASP A 107 -20.49 -18.16 -3.49
C ASP A 107 -19.50 -17.85 -4.63
N ALA A 108 -18.52 -17.00 -4.37
CA ALA A 108 -17.41 -16.71 -5.28
C ALA A 108 -16.27 -17.76 -5.25
N GLY A 109 -16.38 -18.81 -4.43
CA GLY A 109 -15.35 -19.85 -4.28
C GLY A 109 -14.11 -19.41 -3.47
N ILE A 110 -14.19 -18.29 -2.76
CA ILE A 110 -13.10 -17.72 -1.96
C ILE A 110 -13.22 -18.21 -0.52
N MET A 111 -12.32 -19.09 -0.12
CA MET A 111 -12.38 -19.76 1.20
C MET A 111 -11.70 -18.98 2.33
N ARG A 112 -10.82 -18.03 2.00
CA ARG A 112 -9.99 -17.31 2.97
C ARG A 112 -10.04 -15.80 2.74
N PRO A 113 -11.22 -15.17 2.90
CA PRO A 113 -11.32 -13.72 2.84
C PRO A 113 -10.68 -13.08 4.07
N TRP A 114 -10.23 -11.85 3.89
CA TRP A 114 -9.63 -11.03 4.93
C TRP A 114 -10.59 -9.95 5.39
N PHE A 115 -10.63 -9.68 6.68
CA PHE A 115 -11.43 -8.59 7.24
C PHE A 115 -10.46 -7.62 7.89
N TYR A 116 -10.41 -6.40 7.38
CA TYR A 116 -9.61 -5.34 7.98
C TYR A 116 -10.42 -4.63 9.03
N THR A 117 -10.10 -4.93 10.28
CA THR A 117 -10.61 -4.26 11.47
C THR A 117 -9.50 -3.39 12.08
N ASN A 118 -9.88 -2.30 12.73
CA ASN A 118 -8.95 -1.49 13.53
C ASN A 118 -9.43 -1.44 15.01
N PRO A 119 -8.61 -0.94 15.95
CA PRO A 119 -8.99 -0.87 17.36
C PRO A 119 -10.25 -0.04 17.66
N HIS A 120 -10.63 0.86 16.75
CA HIS A 120 -11.81 1.74 16.85
C HIS A 120 -13.04 1.18 16.13
N ALA A 121 -12.94 0.00 15.52
CA ALA A 121 -14.04 -0.63 14.82
C ALA A 121 -15.14 -1.05 15.81
N GLU A 122 -16.37 -0.69 15.49
CA GLU A 122 -17.54 -1.01 16.29
C GLU A 122 -18.36 -2.16 15.69
N PRO A 123 -18.99 -2.99 16.53
CA PRO A 123 -18.80 -3.03 17.98
C PRO A 123 -17.46 -3.67 18.35
N ALA A 124 -16.98 -3.45 19.58
CA ALA A 124 -15.77 -4.11 20.10
C ALA A 124 -15.83 -5.65 20.05
N ARG A 125 -17.04 -6.22 19.95
CA ARG A 125 -17.28 -7.67 19.76
C ARG A 125 -17.12 -8.16 18.31
N LEU A 126 -16.90 -7.27 17.34
CA LEU A 126 -16.75 -7.63 15.93
C LEU A 126 -15.67 -8.71 15.73
N ARG A 127 -14.55 -8.57 16.43
CA ARG A 127 -13.49 -9.59 16.43
C ARG A 127 -14.00 -10.97 16.88
N CYS A 128 -14.74 -11.02 17.98
CA CYS A 128 -15.33 -12.27 18.49
C CYS A 128 -16.31 -12.88 17.47
N TRP A 129 -17.08 -12.05 16.76
CA TRP A 129 -18.00 -12.51 15.72
C TRP A 129 -17.28 -13.16 14.54
N LEU A 130 -16.15 -12.59 14.12
CA LEU A 130 -15.30 -13.14 13.06
C LEU A 130 -14.65 -14.46 13.50
N GLU A 131 -14.10 -14.51 14.72
CA GLU A 131 -13.47 -15.72 15.28
C GLU A 131 -14.49 -16.86 15.45
N ALA A 132 -15.71 -16.57 15.91
CA ALA A 132 -16.79 -17.54 16.01
C ALA A 132 -17.19 -18.15 14.65
N ARG A 133 -16.86 -17.49 13.55
CA ARG A 133 -17.10 -17.93 12.16
C ARG A 133 -15.85 -18.55 11.51
N GLY A 134 -14.82 -18.81 12.30
CA GLY A 134 -13.62 -19.52 11.87
C GLY A 134 -12.53 -18.65 11.26
N LEU A 135 -12.66 -17.31 11.29
CA LEU A 135 -11.55 -16.43 10.94
C LEU A 135 -10.50 -16.43 12.07
N GLN A 136 -9.25 -16.18 11.69
CA GLN A 136 -8.13 -16.10 12.63
C GLN A 136 -7.48 -14.73 12.55
N HIS A 137 -7.04 -14.21 13.69
CA HIS A 137 -6.20 -13.03 13.73
C HIS A 137 -4.81 -13.36 13.16
N GLN A 138 -4.40 -12.64 12.12
CA GLN A 138 -3.18 -12.91 11.34
C GLN A 138 -2.18 -11.74 11.37
N GLY A 139 -2.20 -10.95 12.45
CA GLY A 139 -1.35 -9.77 12.62
C GLY A 139 -1.98 -8.49 12.11
N GLY A 140 -1.26 -7.38 12.32
CA GLY A 140 -1.67 -6.05 11.89
C GLY A 140 -1.09 -5.68 10.53
N TRP A 141 -1.77 -4.76 9.86
CA TRP A 141 -1.19 -3.97 8.79
C TRP A 141 -1.07 -2.54 9.31
N GLU A 142 0.16 -2.09 9.53
CA GLU A 142 0.41 -0.78 10.13
C GLU A 142 -0.02 0.34 9.17
N ARG A 143 -0.77 1.29 9.71
CA ARG A 143 -1.03 2.57 9.03
C ARG A 143 0.04 3.55 9.47
N ILE A 144 0.92 3.90 8.54
CA ILE A 144 1.92 4.96 8.75
C ILE A 144 1.31 6.25 8.27
N HIS A 145 1.19 7.22 9.18
CA HIS A 145 0.70 8.56 8.86
C HIS A 145 1.71 9.61 9.28
N ARG A 146 1.62 10.77 8.63
CA ARG A 146 2.31 12.00 8.99
C ARG A 146 1.36 13.16 8.76
N ASP A 147 1.62 14.27 9.44
CA ASP A 147 0.95 15.51 9.11
C ASP A 147 1.50 16.14 7.81
N ALA A 148 0.91 17.28 7.44
CA ALA A 148 1.30 18.05 6.26
C ALA A 148 2.54 18.94 6.49
N THR A 149 3.32 18.72 7.55
CA THR A 149 4.59 19.43 7.75
C THR A 149 5.47 19.22 6.52
N PRO A 150 6.07 20.26 5.92
CA PRO A 150 6.95 20.10 4.77
C PRO A 150 8.15 19.19 5.07
N LEU A 151 8.62 18.45 4.06
CA LEU A 151 9.92 17.80 4.13
C LEU A 151 11.03 18.84 3.92
N PRO A 152 12.21 18.65 4.53
CA PRO A 152 13.38 19.48 4.20
C PRO A 152 13.78 19.27 2.73
N ASP A 153 14.34 20.32 2.13
CA ASP A 153 14.83 20.28 0.74
C ASP A 153 16.05 19.36 0.58
N GLU A 154 16.83 19.19 1.65
CA GLU A 154 17.98 18.29 1.69
C GLU A 154 17.54 16.85 2.00
N PRO A 155 18.19 15.83 1.38
CA PRO A 155 17.89 14.43 1.67
C PRO A 155 18.05 14.11 3.15
N LEU A 156 17.00 13.53 3.77
CA LEU A 156 17.00 13.13 5.18
C LEU A 156 18.09 12.11 5.54
N PHE A 157 18.58 11.35 4.56
CA PHE A 157 19.67 10.42 4.74
C PHE A 157 20.79 10.81 3.77
N PRO A 158 21.98 11.18 4.27
CA PRO A 158 23.13 11.29 3.39
C PRO A 158 23.36 9.93 2.73
N GLY A 159 23.68 9.93 1.43
CA GLY A 159 23.98 8.68 0.74
C GLY A 159 25.10 7.93 1.46
N ASP A 160 24.99 6.60 1.54
CA ASP A 160 26.01 5.77 2.18
C ASP A 160 27.37 5.99 1.47
N PRO A 161 28.40 6.50 2.16
CA PRO A 161 29.70 6.81 1.55
C PRO A 161 30.41 5.56 1.00
N LEU A 162 30.00 4.36 1.40
CA LEU A 162 30.48 3.07 0.88
C LEU A 162 29.64 2.53 -0.29
N ILE A 163 28.47 3.12 -0.54
CA ILE A 163 27.60 2.78 -1.67
C ILE A 163 27.53 4.01 -2.57
N PRO A 164 28.37 4.08 -3.62
CA PRO A 164 28.33 5.19 -4.56
C PRO A 164 26.90 5.45 -5.03
N VAL A 165 26.42 6.67 -4.76
CA VAL A 165 25.12 7.20 -5.16
C VAL A 165 25.17 7.61 -6.65
N ASP A 166 25.90 6.84 -7.46
CA ASP A 166 26.08 7.17 -8.85
C ASP A 166 24.74 7.03 -9.57
N ASP A 167 24.31 8.14 -10.18
CA ASP A 167 23.23 8.18 -11.16
C ASP A 167 21.88 7.66 -10.61
N LEU A 168 21.47 8.18 -9.45
CA LEU A 168 20.10 8.06 -8.98
C LEU A 168 19.22 9.12 -9.64
N VAL A 169 18.19 8.67 -10.35
CA VAL A 169 17.20 9.55 -10.98
C VAL A 169 15.81 9.13 -10.52
N VAL A 170 15.06 10.07 -9.94
CA VAL A 170 13.62 9.88 -9.70
C VAL A 170 12.87 10.53 -10.85
N GLU A 171 11.99 9.77 -11.49
CA GLU A 171 11.14 10.26 -12.58
C GLU A 171 9.68 9.90 -12.33
N GLU A 172 8.77 10.82 -12.70
CA GLU A 172 7.34 10.52 -12.77
C GLU A 172 7.07 9.59 -13.95
N VAL A 173 6.22 8.58 -13.72
CA VAL A 173 5.83 7.62 -14.75
C VAL A 173 4.92 8.32 -15.75
N THR A 174 5.25 8.17 -17.02
CA THR A 174 4.45 8.67 -18.15
C THR A 174 3.86 7.49 -18.91
N PRO A 175 2.90 7.70 -19.84
CA PRO A 175 2.43 6.63 -20.71
C PRO A 175 3.55 5.90 -21.46
N ARG A 176 4.68 6.59 -21.74
CA ARG A 176 5.85 5.99 -22.40
C ARG A 176 6.66 5.06 -21.50
N THR A 177 6.67 5.31 -20.19
CA THR A 177 7.44 4.55 -19.19
C THR A 177 6.57 3.65 -18.32
N ALA A 178 5.25 3.63 -18.55
CA ALA A 178 4.27 2.85 -17.80
C ALA A 178 4.57 1.34 -17.78
N SER A 179 5.05 0.79 -18.90
CA SER A 179 5.38 -0.63 -18.99
C SER A 179 6.59 -1.01 -18.14
N GLU A 180 7.61 -0.15 -18.02
CA GLU A 180 8.77 -0.38 -17.15
C GLU A 180 8.34 -0.43 -15.68
N TRP A 181 7.53 0.53 -15.27
CA TRP A 181 6.97 0.61 -13.92
C TRP A 181 6.09 -0.59 -13.57
N ALA A 182 5.13 -0.94 -14.45
CA ALA A 182 4.23 -2.06 -14.24
C ALA A 182 4.98 -3.40 -14.22
N SER A 183 5.93 -3.60 -15.15
CA SER A 183 6.75 -4.82 -15.21
C SER A 183 7.61 -4.99 -13.96
N PHE A 184 8.12 -3.90 -13.37
CA PHE A 184 8.86 -3.97 -12.11
C PHE A 184 7.98 -4.49 -10.97
N ILE A 185 6.75 -3.97 -10.84
CA ILE A 185 5.78 -4.43 -9.82
C ILE A 185 5.43 -5.90 -10.03
N ASP A 186 5.01 -6.25 -11.25
CA ASP A 186 4.64 -7.61 -11.63
C ASP A 186 5.78 -8.59 -11.33
N ALA A 187 7.03 -8.24 -11.66
CA ALA A 187 8.20 -9.08 -11.39
C ALA A 187 8.50 -9.24 -9.90
N LYS A 188 8.37 -8.17 -9.09
CA LYS A 188 8.65 -8.21 -7.65
C LYS A 188 7.60 -8.99 -6.87
N TYR A 189 6.33 -8.79 -7.20
CA TYR A 189 5.22 -9.47 -6.51
C TYR A 189 4.81 -10.79 -7.20
N ARG A 190 5.35 -11.07 -8.39
CA ARG A 190 4.99 -12.23 -9.23
C ARG A 190 3.49 -12.24 -9.55
N LEU A 191 2.94 -11.08 -9.88
CA LEU A 191 1.53 -10.89 -10.18
C LEU A 191 1.36 -10.49 -11.66
N PRO A 192 0.28 -10.90 -12.33
CA PRO A 192 0.01 -10.51 -13.72
C PRO A 192 -0.86 -9.25 -13.77
N THR A 193 -0.42 -8.13 -13.18
CA THR A 193 -1.27 -6.93 -13.00
C THR A 193 -1.06 -5.82 -14.04
N SER A 194 -0.09 -5.96 -14.94
CA SER A 194 0.30 -4.90 -15.89
C SER A 194 -0.84 -4.20 -16.64
N PRO A 195 -1.84 -4.88 -17.24
CA PRO A 195 -2.92 -4.18 -17.94
C PRO A 195 -3.72 -3.24 -17.02
N TRP A 196 -3.89 -3.65 -15.76
CA TRP A 196 -4.57 -2.87 -14.74
C TRP A 196 -3.70 -1.74 -14.21
N LEU A 197 -2.44 -2.02 -13.87
CA LEU A 197 -1.49 -1.01 -13.42
C LEU A 197 -1.33 0.10 -14.47
N MET A 198 -1.07 -0.26 -15.72
CA MET A 198 -0.87 0.70 -16.80
C MET A 198 -2.08 1.61 -17.02
N ALA A 199 -3.31 1.16 -16.71
CA ALA A 199 -4.52 1.97 -16.81
C ALA A 199 -4.59 3.09 -15.76
N LEU A 200 -3.79 3.02 -14.69
CA LEU A 200 -3.68 4.09 -13.68
C LEU A 200 -2.80 5.25 -14.15
N VAL A 201 -1.90 5.03 -15.11
CA VAL A 201 -0.96 6.05 -15.55
C VAL A 201 -1.70 7.17 -16.27
N GLY A 202 -1.70 8.35 -15.67
CA GLY A 202 -2.45 9.53 -16.15
C GLY A 202 -3.90 9.60 -15.66
N ARG A 203 -4.37 8.63 -14.86
CA ARG A 203 -5.67 8.71 -14.19
C ARG A 203 -5.62 9.80 -13.12
N LYS A 204 -6.69 10.59 -13.01
CA LYS A 204 -6.79 11.66 -12.00
C LYS A 204 -6.61 11.08 -10.59
N GLY A 205 -5.92 11.81 -9.72
CA GLY A 205 -5.63 11.40 -8.35
C GLY A 205 -4.41 10.48 -8.23
N TRP A 206 -4.04 9.74 -9.27
CA TRP A 206 -2.87 8.85 -9.25
C TRP A 206 -1.60 9.53 -9.75
N ARG A 207 -0.52 9.34 -9.00
CA ARG A 207 0.85 9.64 -9.44
C ARG A 207 1.74 8.45 -9.17
N HIS A 208 2.63 8.14 -10.10
CA HIS A 208 3.56 7.03 -9.96
C HIS A 208 4.98 7.52 -10.24
N TYR A 209 5.93 6.97 -9.51
CA TYR A 209 7.34 7.37 -9.60
C TYR A 209 8.23 6.13 -9.68
N MET A 210 9.31 6.26 -10.44
CA MET A 210 10.39 5.27 -10.48
C MET A 210 11.69 5.91 -9.99
N LEU A 211 12.41 5.17 -9.16
CA LEU A 211 13.81 5.43 -8.88
C LEU A 211 14.64 4.56 -9.84
N LYS A 212 15.45 5.19 -10.68
CA LYS A 212 16.44 4.53 -11.52
C LYS A 212 17.84 4.67 -10.90
N ARG A 213 18.62 3.58 -10.99
CA ARG A 213 20.04 3.54 -10.63
C ARG A 213 20.80 3.00 -11.83
N ARG A 214 21.70 3.81 -12.40
CA ARG A 214 22.47 3.44 -13.62
C ARG A 214 21.55 3.01 -14.77
N GLY A 215 20.46 3.77 -14.97
CA GLY A 215 19.44 3.50 -15.99
C GLY A 215 18.44 2.37 -15.71
N ALA A 216 18.66 1.53 -14.69
CA ALA A 216 17.75 0.43 -14.35
C ALA A 216 16.77 0.84 -13.23
N VAL A 217 15.52 0.38 -13.29
CA VAL A 217 14.53 0.61 -12.23
C VAL A 217 14.96 -0.13 -10.95
N ALA A 218 15.18 0.64 -9.88
CA ALA A 218 15.59 0.15 -8.57
C ALA A 218 14.43 0.11 -7.56
N ALA A 219 13.49 1.06 -7.66
CA ALA A 219 12.29 1.10 -6.84
C ALA A 219 11.16 1.83 -7.56
N VAL A 220 9.93 1.58 -7.11
CA VAL A 220 8.73 2.26 -7.61
C VAL A 220 7.80 2.63 -6.46
N ARG A 221 7.07 3.73 -6.61
CA ARG A 221 6.00 4.12 -5.67
C ARG A 221 4.80 4.68 -6.42
N SER A 222 3.66 4.64 -5.75
CA SER A 222 2.40 5.20 -6.23
C SER A 222 1.75 5.95 -5.11
N LEU A 223 1.11 7.06 -5.46
CA LEU A 223 0.42 7.97 -4.58
C LEU A 223 -0.98 8.16 -5.14
N PHE A 224 -1.98 8.08 -4.26
CA PHE A 224 -3.34 8.50 -4.56
C PHE A 224 -3.64 9.75 -3.75
N ILE A 225 -4.15 10.77 -4.44
CA ILE A 225 -4.62 12.03 -3.85
C ILE A 225 -6.10 12.11 -4.17
N SER A 226 -6.96 11.99 -3.15
CA SER A 226 -8.39 12.22 -3.31
C SER A 226 -8.66 13.70 -3.56
N ASP A 227 -9.75 14.00 -4.27
CA ASP A 227 -10.29 15.36 -4.40
C ASP A 227 -10.80 15.93 -3.05
#